data_AF-A0AB39Y9B7-F1
#
_entry.id   AF-A0AB39Y9B7-F1
#
_cell.length_a   1.000
_cell.length_b   1.000
_cell.length_c   1.000
_cell.angle_alpha   90.00
_cell.angle_beta   90.00
_cell.angle_gamma   90.00
#
_symmetry.space_group_name_H-M   'P 1'
#
loop_
_entity.id
_entity.type
_entity.pdbx_description
1 polymer ?
#
loop_
_entity_poly.entity_id
_entity_poly.type
_entity_poly.pdbx_seq_one_letter_code
_entity_poly.pdbx_strand_id
1 'polypeptide(L)' 'MSYWAKETLKGTYWSGLDWEQKGLSNEQYEIHEEAVAAGRAEERTAGQVKALELIDQLVARRCAERNGATWSSENWRPPA' A
#
# COMPACT_ATOMS: atom_id res chain seq x y z
N MET A 1 -0.71 -1.42 -6.40
CA MET A 1 -0.57 -0.70 -5.11
C MET A 1 -1.33 -1.33 -3.97
N SER A 2 -2.66 -1.48 -4.02
CA SER A 2 -3.43 -2.02 -2.88
C SER A 2 -3.02 -3.44 -2.46
N TYR A 3 -2.52 -4.25 -3.40
CA TYR A 3 -1.90 -5.55 -3.10
C TYR A 3 -0.80 -5.43 -2.04
N TRP A 4 0.16 -4.52 -2.22
CA TRP A 4 1.29 -4.35 -1.30
C TRP A 4 0.86 -3.87 0.08
N ALA A 5 -0.09 -2.92 0.13
CA ALA A 5 -0.63 -2.44 1.40
C ALA A 5 -1.35 -3.57 2.18
N LYS A 6 -2.10 -4.43 1.46
CA LYS A 6 -2.76 -5.60 2.07
C LYS A 6 -1.76 -6.66 2.54
N GLU A 7 -0.70 -6.92 1.78
CA GLU A 7 0.35 -7.87 2.21
C GLU A 7 1.11 -7.35 3.44
N THR A 8 1.44 -6.06 3.47
CA THR A 8 2.03 -5.42 4.65
C THR A 8 1.09 -5.44 5.86
N LEU A 9 -0.22 -5.28 5.68
CA LEU A 9 -1.18 -5.42 6.77
C LEU A 9 -1.21 -6.87 7.32
N LYS A 10 -1.23 -7.86 6.42
CA LYS A 10 -1.25 -9.29 6.79
C LYS A 10 0.04 -9.77 7.45
N GLY A 11 1.14 -9.02 7.34
CA GLY A 11 2.43 -9.42 7.89
C GLY A 11 3.04 -10.65 7.18
N THR A 12 2.75 -10.85 5.90
CA THR A 12 3.30 -11.97 5.12
C THR A 12 4.81 -11.82 4.91
N TYR A 13 5.47 -12.88 4.41
CA TYR A 13 6.90 -12.88 4.08
C TYR A 13 7.33 -11.65 3.24
N TRP A 14 6.44 -11.15 2.39
CA TRP A 14 6.70 -10.01 1.50
C TRP A 14 6.57 -8.63 2.18
N SER A 15 6.11 -8.58 3.42
CA SER A 15 5.92 -7.32 4.17
C SER A 15 7.23 -6.58 4.39
N GLY A 16 8.33 -7.31 4.54
CA GLY A 16 9.67 -6.78 4.77
C GLY A 16 10.42 -6.33 3.52
N LEU A 17 9.83 -6.46 2.32
CA LEU A 17 10.43 -5.91 1.11
C LEU A 17 10.48 -4.39 1.19
N ASP A 18 11.62 -3.83 0.77
CA ASP A 18 11.79 -2.39 0.63
C ASP A 18 10.86 -1.85 -0.47
N TRP A 19 10.38 -0.62 -0.32
CA TRP A 19 9.40 -0.03 -1.23
C TRP A 19 9.96 0.14 -2.65
N GLU A 20 11.27 0.32 -2.78
CA GLU A 20 12.01 0.31 -4.05
C GLU A 20 11.92 -1.08 -4.74
N GLN A 21 12.01 -2.17 -3.97
CA GLN A 21 11.87 -3.55 -4.47
C GLN A 21 10.43 -3.88 -4.86
N LYS A 22 9.45 -3.24 -4.22
CA LYS A 22 8.02 -3.33 -4.59
C LYS A 22 7.70 -2.57 -5.88
N GLY A 23 8.65 -1.78 -6.40
CA GLY A 23 8.50 -0.99 -7.63
C GLY A 23 7.54 0.18 -7.47
N LEU A 24 7.43 0.76 -6.26
CA LEU A 24 6.59 1.90 -5.99
C LEU A 24 7.33 3.20 -6.33
N SER A 25 6.66 4.16 -6.96
CA SER A 25 7.13 5.57 -6.98
C SER A 25 6.97 6.22 -5.61
N ASN A 26 7.58 7.39 -5.40
CA ASN A 26 7.47 8.11 -4.13
C ASN A 26 6.00 8.40 -3.77
N GLU A 27 5.20 8.86 -4.73
CA GLU A 27 3.77 9.13 -4.52
C GLU A 27 2.99 7.84 -4.19
N GLN A 28 3.34 6.74 -4.86
CA GLN A 28 2.76 5.44 -4.60
C GLN A 28 3.15 4.91 -3.20
N TYR A 29 4.36 5.20 -2.73
CA TYR A 29 4.80 4.86 -1.38
C TYR A 29 4.07 5.66 -0.30
N GLU A 30 3.84 6.97 -0.50
CA GLU A 30 3.01 7.77 0.41
C GLU A 30 1.60 7.19 0.56
N ILE A 31 0.96 6.85 -0.57
CA ILE A 31 -0.38 6.23 -0.57
C ILE A 31 -0.35 4.86 0.11
N HIS A 32 0.73 4.09 -0.07
CA HIS A 32 0.91 2.80 0.59
C HIS A 32 0.95 2.95 2.12
N GLU A 33 1.80 3.86 2.63
CA GLU A 33 1.93 4.07 4.07
C GLU A 33 0.64 4.60 4.70
N GLU A 34 -0.05 5.51 4.01
CA GLU A 34 -1.37 6.00 4.45
C GLU A 34 -2.39 4.85 4.54
N ALA A 35 -2.46 4.01 3.51
CA ALA A 35 -3.38 2.88 3.45
C ALA A 35 -3.09 1.84 4.54
N VAL A 36 -1.81 1.52 4.78
CA VAL A 36 -1.41 0.59 5.85
C VAL A 36 -1.75 1.15 7.23
N ALA A 37 -1.49 2.44 7.47
CA ALA A 37 -1.82 3.08 8.74
C ALA A 37 -3.34 3.06 9.01
N ALA A 38 -4.14 3.40 8.00
CA ALA A 38 -5.60 3.35 8.07
C ALA A 38 -6.11 1.90 8.28
N GLY A 39 -5.56 0.93 7.53
CA GLY A 39 -5.89 -0.48 7.69
C GLY A 39 -5.57 -1.01 9.09
N ARG A 40 -4.43 -0.65 9.68
CA ARG A 40 -4.08 -1.04 11.06
C ARG A 40 -4.98 -0.39 12.11
N ALA A 41 -5.51 0.80 11.86
CA ALA A 41 -6.50 1.43 12.73
C ALA A 41 -7.83 0.69 12.65
N GLU A 42 -8.29 0.38 11.44
CA GLU A 42 -9.55 -0.34 11.18
C GLU A 42 -9.50 -1.80 11.65
N GLU A 43 -8.35 -2.47 11.54
CA GLU A 43 -8.19 -3.84 12.00
C GLU A 43 -8.40 -3.95 13.52
N ARG A 44 -7.95 -2.93 14.27
CA ARG A 44 -8.11 -2.87 15.72
C ARG A 44 -9.56 -2.64 16.16
N THR A 45 -10.40 -2.07 15.30
CA THR A 45 -11.79 -1.69 15.63
C THR A 45 -12.82 -2.63 15.04
N ALA A 46 -12.64 -3.04 13.78
CA ALA A 46 -13.61 -3.76 12.97
C ALA A 46 -13.08 -5.09 12.40
N GLY A 47 -11.83 -5.42 12.68
CA GLY A 47 -11.19 -6.67 12.27
C GLY A 47 -10.60 -6.64 10.86
N GLN A 48 -9.85 -7.69 10.54
CA GLN A 48 -9.00 -7.76 9.36
C GLN A 48 -9.76 -7.62 8.03
N VAL A 49 -10.95 -8.22 7.89
CA VAL A 49 -11.73 -8.14 6.65
C VAL A 49 -12.09 -6.69 6.32
N LYS A 50 -12.55 -5.93 7.32
CA LYS A 50 -12.91 -4.51 7.17
C LYS A 50 -11.70 -3.63 6.88
N ALA A 51 -10.56 -3.94 7.49
CA ALA A 51 -9.31 -3.26 7.18
C ALA A 51 -8.86 -3.46 5.72
N LEU A 52 -9.01 -4.67 5.18
CA LEU A 52 -8.66 -4.95 3.77
C LEU A 52 -9.60 -4.23 2.80
N GLU A 53 -10.90 -4.18 3.09
CA GLU A 53 -11.89 -3.41 2.32
C GLU A 53 -11.55 -1.90 2.34
N LEU A 54 -11.20 -1.37 3.51
CA LEU A 54 -10.80 0.04 3.66
C LEU A 54 -9.54 0.36 2.84
N ILE A 55 -8.53 -0.51 2.87
CA ILE A 55 -7.31 -0.33 2.07
C ILE A 55 -7.64 -0.24 0.58
N ASP A 56 -8.49 -1.12 0.05
CA ASP A 56 -8.87 -1.09 -1.36
C ASP A 56 -9.60 0.22 -1.72
N GLN A 57 -10.52 0.68 -0.87
CA GLN A 57 -11.25 1.93 -1.08
C GLN A 57 -10.33 3.16 -1.02
N LEU A 58 -9.44 3.23 -0.03
CA LEU A 58 -8.54 4.36 0.17
C LEU A 58 -7.54 4.48 -0.98
N VAL A 59 -6.93 3.36 -1.38
CA VAL A 59 -6.01 3.34 -2.52
C VAL A 59 -6.73 3.75 -3.81
N ALA A 60 -7.93 3.24 -4.07
CA ALA A 60 -8.69 3.62 -5.26
C ALA A 60 -9.00 5.13 -5.28
N ARG A 61 -9.43 5.69 -4.14
CA ARG A 61 -9.69 7.12 -3.98
C ARG A 61 -8.44 7.96 -4.21
N ARG A 62 -7.32 7.63 -3.56
CA ARG A 62 -6.07 8.38 -3.67
C ARG A 62 -5.48 8.32 -5.07
N CYS A 63 -5.54 7.17 -5.72
CA CYS A 63 -5.16 7.05 -7.12
C CYS A 63 -6.06 7.94 -8.00
N ALA A 64 -7.38 7.96 -7.80
CA ALA A 64 -8.26 8.85 -8.57
C ALA A 64 -7.98 10.34 -8.35
N GLU A 65 -7.70 10.76 -7.11
CA GLU A 65 -7.33 12.15 -6.76
C GLU A 65 -6.00 12.58 -7.41
N ARG A 66 -5.06 11.65 -7.64
CA ARG A 66 -3.73 11.91 -8.21
C ARG A 66 -3.60 11.49 -9.69
N ASN A 67 -4.69 11.55 -10.48
CA ASN A 67 -4.70 11.15 -11.91
C ASN A 67 -4.09 9.75 -12.18
N GLY A 68 -4.38 8.81 -11.28
CA GLY A 68 -4.01 7.40 -11.38
C GLY A 68 -2.67 7.02 -10.74
N ALA A 69 -1.90 7.97 -10.19
CA ALA A 69 -0.55 7.71 -9.66
C ALA A 69 0.23 6.72 -10.55
N THR A 70 0.15 6.92 -11.86
CA THR A 70 0.59 5.97 -12.91
C THR A 70 2.09 5.99 -13.15
N TRP A 71 2.85 6.73 -12.34
CA TRP A 71 4.29 6.83 -12.49
C TRP A 71 4.96 5.55 -12.00
N SER A 72 5.73 4.92 -12.89
CA SER A 72 6.69 3.87 -12.56
C SER A 72 7.70 4.38 -11.53
N SER A 73 8.19 3.50 -10.65
CA SER A 73 9.22 3.85 -9.67
C SER A 73 10.45 4.48 -10.33
N GLU A 74 10.75 5.73 -9.99
CA GLU A 74 12.01 6.38 -10.36
C GLU A 74 13.21 5.73 -9.64
N ASN A 75 12.95 4.92 -8.61
CA ASN A 75 13.95 4.34 -7.69
C ASN A 75 13.99 2.80 -7.72
N TRP A 76 13.48 2.13 -8.75
CA TRP A 76 13.49 0.66 -8.80
C TRP A 76 14.93 0.12 -8.70
N ARG A 77 15.15 -0.81 -7.76
CA ARG A 77 16.42 -1.57 -7.62
C ARG A 77 16.13 -3.08 -7.56
N PRO A 78 16.97 -3.93 -8.17
CA PRO A 78 16.81 -5.38 -8.06
C PRO A 78 17.04 -5.85 -6.62
N PRO A 79 16.34 -6.90 -6.16
CA PRO A 79 16.60 -7.51 -4.85
C PRO A 79 18.00 -8.16 -4.81
N ALA A 80 18.67 -8.03 -3.66
CA ALA A 80 20.01 -8.59 -3.37
C ALA A 80 19.95 -10.07 -3.01
#